data_AF-A0A2E7AFY2-F1
#
_entry.id   AF-A0A2E7AFY2-F1
#
_cell.length_a   1.000
_cell.length_b   1.000
_cell.length_c   1.000
_cell.angle_alpha   90.00
_cell.angle_beta   90.00
_cell.angle_gamma   90.00
#
_symmetry.space_group_name_H-M   'P 1'
#
loop_
_entity.id
_entity.type
_entity.pdbx_description
1 polymer ?
#
loop_
_entity_poly.entity_id
_entity_poly.type
_entity_poly.pdbx_seq_one_letter_code
_entity_poly.pdbx_strand_id
1 'polypeptide(L)'
;MVNKRLTLSDSPESSEKKDVNNRFKRFSTFWIGCILFVAFGLASFVLGIGFRKPVVSNIDEVNSKRRIMIKRNIDKSNAGARQKALLSFERVGSHFLNTAPAPDEKPEFVLPGSATQKKKAEGGSGITVPAGFPVVASDAPVDPAVMERGKATFAICSACHGLEGEGMYHLNKTGPPLAGSEWVTGPVANLIAIQFRGLSGPIEVNGETYNPVAPMAPLPLDNDSIAAVLTYIRNSFGNEASPVTPEQVEAMRGELGKPMLSPADLLPPTAAAGSN
;
A
#
# COMPACT_ATOMS: atom_id res chain seq x y z
N MET A 1 72.83 13.46 52.38
CA MET A 1 73.57 14.64 51.87
C MET A 1 72.58 15.75 51.56
N VAL A 2 73.01 16.97 51.82
CA VAL A 2 72.24 18.21 51.95
C VAL A 2 71.79 18.75 50.58
N ASN A 3 70.65 19.46 50.53
CA ASN A 3 70.43 20.68 49.75
C ASN A 3 69.05 21.25 50.14
N LYS A 4 68.94 22.22 51.06
CA LYS A 4 69.27 23.66 51.02
C LYS A 4 68.30 24.46 50.12
N ARG A 5 67.71 25.47 50.76
CA ARG A 5 66.56 26.31 50.41
C ARG A 5 67.00 27.60 49.69
N LEU A 6 66.03 28.29 49.06
CA LEU A 6 65.99 29.71 48.60
C LEU A 6 66.52 29.91 47.14
N THR A 7 65.87 30.61 46.22
CA THR A 7 65.25 31.95 46.27
C THR A 7 64.27 32.18 45.09
N LEU A 8 63.36 33.16 45.26
CA LEU A 8 62.52 33.76 44.21
C LEU A 8 63.38 34.34 43.06
N SER A 9 62.90 34.24 41.82
CA SER A 9 63.03 35.33 40.85
C SER A 9 61.89 35.29 39.83
N ASP A 10 61.42 36.48 39.52
CA ASP A 10 60.28 36.88 38.72
C ASP A 10 60.19 36.21 37.33
N SER A 11 58.98 35.80 36.93
CA SER A 11 58.65 35.62 35.50
C SER A 11 57.94 36.88 35.01
N PRO A 12 58.44 37.57 33.97
CA PRO A 12 57.74 38.72 33.42
C PRO A 12 56.56 38.24 32.58
N GLU A 13 55.38 38.55 33.10
CA GLU A 13 54.20 38.88 32.32
C GLU A 13 54.57 39.86 31.19
N SER A 14 54.28 39.50 29.93
CA SER A 14 53.72 40.37 28.88
C SER A 14 54.18 39.95 27.45
N SER A 15 53.21 39.54 26.64
CA SER A 15 53.10 39.95 25.21
C SER A 15 51.98 39.24 24.42
N GLU A 16 51.17 38.37 25.05
CA GLU A 16 50.16 37.59 24.31
C GLU A 16 48.74 38.19 24.27
N LYS A 17 48.57 39.53 24.25
CA LYS A 17 47.23 40.12 24.06
C LYS A 17 47.28 41.47 23.35
N LYS A 18 47.35 41.49 22.02
CA LYS A 18 46.99 42.67 21.21
C LYS A 18 46.85 42.36 19.72
N ASP A 19 45.93 41.48 19.31
CA ASP A 19 45.54 41.47 17.88
C ASP A 19 44.17 40.87 17.53
N VAL A 20 43.30 40.62 18.53
CA VAL A 20 42.02 39.91 18.31
C VAL A 20 40.90 40.83 17.76
N ASN A 21 41.10 42.15 17.68
CA ASN A 21 40.03 43.08 17.30
C ASN A 21 40.43 44.19 16.33
N ASN A 22 41.29 43.87 15.35
CA ASN A 22 41.62 44.83 14.29
C ASN A 22 40.55 44.82 13.18
N ARG A 23 39.58 45.74 13.26
CA ARG A 23 38.48 45.92 12.30
C ARG A 23 38.96 46.02 10.84
N PHE A 24 40.15 46.60 10.62
CA PHE A 24 40.74 46.70 9.28
C PHE A 24 41.23 45.35 8.72
N LYS A 25 41.77 44.46 9.56
CA LYS A 25 42.11 43.09 9.14
C LYS A 25 40.85 42.31 8.74
N ARG A 26 39.76 42.40 9.52
CA ARG A 26 38.48 41.73 9.20
C ARG A 26 37.84 42.24 7.91
N PHE A 27 37.90 43.55 7.68
CA PHE A 27 37.43 44.16 6.45
C PHE A 27 38.27 43.74 5.23
N SER A 28 39.60 43.72 5.39
CA SER A 28 40.52 43.27 4.33
C SER A 28 40.33 41.79 3.98
N THR A 29 40.22 40.91 4.97
CA THR A 29 39.99 39.47 4.75
C THR A 29 38.67 39.17 4.04
N PHE A 30 37.63 39.97 4.31
CA PHE A 30 36.34 39.84 3.63
C PHE A 30 36.46 40.14 2.13
N TRP A 31 37.12 41.25 1.77
CA TRP A 31 37.31 41.63 0.38
C TRP A 31 38.28 40.69 -0.37
N ILE A 32 39.31 40.18 0.30
CA ILE A 32 40.19 39.14 -0.27
C ILE A 32 39.38 37.87 -0.57
N GLY A 33 38.48 37.46 0.33
CA GLY A 33 37.56 36.33 0.10
C GLY A 33 36.64 36.53 -1.10
N CYS A 34 36.06 37.73 -1.26
CA CYS A 34 35.24 38.07 -2.42
C CYS A 34 36.04 38.00 -3.74
N ILE A 35 37.27 38.51 -3.75
CA ILE A 35 38.15 38.48 -4.93
C ILE A 35 38.48 37.03 -5.31
N LEU A 36 38.82 36.18 -4.33
CA LEU A 36 39.12 34.78 -4.57
C LEU A 36 37.88 34.02 -5.08
N PHE A 37 36.69 34.32 -4.58
CA PHE A 37 35.44 33.72 -5.05
C PHE A 37 35.13 34.12 -6.51
N VAL A 38 35.32 35.39 -6.86
CA VAL A 38 35.13 35.89 -8.24
C VAL A 38 36.19 35.27 -9.16
N ALA A 39 37.44 35.19 -8.74
CA ALA A 39 38.51 34.56 -9.52
C ALA A 39 38.24 33.07 -9.76
N PHE A 40 37.73 32.34 -8.76
CA PHE A 40 37.36 30.94 -8.89
C PHE A 40 36.13 30.74 -9.80
N GLY A 41 35.15 31.65 -9.71
CA GLY A 41 33.99 31.67 -10.60
C GLY A 41 34.38 31.94 -12.06
N LEU A 42 35.27 32.91 -12.31
CA LEU A 42 35.81 33.19 -13.64
C LEU A 42 36.66 32.04 -14.16
N ALA A 43 37.52 31.43 -13.33
CA ALA A 43 38.30 30.26 -13.71
C ALA A 43 37.39 29.08 -14.08
N SER A 44 36.32 28.83 -13.32
CA SER A 44 35.34 27.77 -13.60
C SER A 44 34.55 28.05 -14.88
N PHE A 45 34.27 29.32 -15.18
CA PHE A 45 33.62 29.75 -16.41
C PHE A 45 34.54 29.58 -17.63
N VAL A 46 35.81 30.01 -17.53
CA VAL A 46 36.83 29.83 -18.57
C VAL A 46 37.14 28.35 -18.83
N LEU A 47 37.17 27.53 -17.78
CA LEU A 47 37.36 26.08 -17.88
C LEU A 47 36.08 25.31 -18.29
N GLY A 48 34.95 26.01 -18.50
CA GLY A 48 33.72 25.42 -19.04
C GLY A 48 33.03 24.39 -18.13
N ILE A 49 33.36 24.38 -16.84
CA ILE A 49 32.92 23.34 -15.89
C ILE A 49 31.40 23.45 -15.59
N GLY A 50 30.77 24.60 -15.86
CA GLY A 50 29.35 24.86 -15.57
C GLY A 50 28.35 24.77 -16.74
N PHE A 51 28.80 24.59 -17.99
CA PHE A 51 27.92 24.67 -19.19
C PHE A 51 27.96 23.41 -20.08
N ARG A 52 28.23 22.23 -19.52
CA ARG A 52 28.02 20.99 -20.27
C ARG A 52 26.52 20.72 -20.39
N LYS A 53 25.95 20.93 -21.59
CA LYS A 53 24.61 20.45 -21.92
C LYS A 53 24.50 18.97 -21.53
N PRO A 54 23.37 18.50 -20.96
CA PRO A 54 23.20 17.09 -20.66
C PRO A 54 23.42 16.32 -21.97
N VAL A 55 24.42 15.43 -21.99
CA VAL A 55 24.65 14.53 -23.10
C VAL A 55 23.45 13.59 -23.11
N VAL A 56 22.46 13.89 -23.94
CA VAL A 56 21.39 12.94 -24.26
C VAL A 56 22.12 11.76 -24.90
N SER A 57 22.16 10.62 -24.22
CA SER A 57 22.86 9.48 -24.77
C SER A 57 22.12 9.01 -26.03
N ASN A 58 22.85 8.47 -27.01
CA ASN A 58 22.23 7.90 -28.22
C ASN A 58 21.20 6.80 -27.85
N ILE A 59 21.39 6.15 -26.69
CA ILE A 59 20.48 5.19 -26.09
C ILE A 59 19.16 5.86 -25.66
N ASP A 60 19.20 7.02 -25.02
CA ASP A 60 17.98 7.75 -24.61
C ASP A 60 17.18 8.23 -25.82
N GLU A 61 17.86 8.65 -26.88
CA GLU A 61 17.22 9.07 -28.13
C GLU A 61 16.60 7.87 -28.86
N VAL A 62 17.30 6.75 -28.97
CA VAL A 62 16.76 5.51 -29.57
C VAL A 62 15.58 4.97 -28.75
N ASN A 63 15.69 4.98 -27.42
CA ASN A 63 14.62 4.52 -26.54
C ASN A 63 13.38 5.42 -26.60
N SER A 64 13.56 6.75 -26.67
CA SER A 64 12.45 7.68 -26.86
C SER A 64 11.77 7.51 -28.21
N LYS A 65 12.54 7.41 -29.31
CA LYS A 65 12.02 7.10 -30.65
C LYS A 65 11.26 5.77 -30.69
N ARG A 66 11.82 4.73 -30.06
CA ARG A 66 11.16 3.41 -29.93
C ARG A 66 9.85 3.50 -29.16
N ARG A 67 9.83 4.18 -28.00
CA ARG A 67 8.60 4.39 -27.21
C ARG A 67 7.53 5.13 -27.99
N ILE A 68 7.90 6.18 -28.73
CA ILE A 68 6.97 6.94 -29.57
C ILE A 68 6.41 6.06 -30.69
N MET A 69 7.25 5.26 -31.34
CA MET A 69 6.83 4.33 -32.40
C MET A 69 5.87 3.26 -31.87
N ILE A 70 6.19 2.64 -30.74
CA ILE A 70 5.33 1.63 -30.10
C ILE A 70 3.99 2.25 -29.72
N LYS A 71 4.00 3.40 -29.03
CA LYS A 71 2.77 4.12 -28.65
C LYS A 71 1.92 4.46 -29.87
N ARG A 72 2.54 4.95 -30.95
CA ARG A 72 1.83 5.25 -32.21
C ARG A 72 1.21 4.02 -32.84
N ASN A 73 1.90 2.88 -32.83
CA ASN A 73 1.37 1.63 -33.37
C ASN A 73 0.19 1.10 -32.54
N ILE A 74 0.30 1.19 -31.21
CA ILE A 74 -0.79 0.83 -30.28
C ILE A 74 -1.99 1.78 -30.43
N ASP A 75 -1.75 3.09 -30.52
CA ASP A 75 -2.82 4.07 -30.70
C ASP A 75 -3.53 3.87 -32.05
N LYS A 76 -2.79 3.49 -33.10
CA LYS A 76 -3.37 3.10 -34.41
C LYS A 76 -4.18 1.81 -34.32
N SER A 77 -3.67 0.76 -33.67
CA SER A 77 -4.41 -0.49 -33.50
C SER A 77 -5.67 -0.31 -32.64
N ASN A 78 -5.62 0.62 -31.69
CA ASN A 78 -6.71 0.88 -30.75
C ASN A 78 -7.62 2.05 -31.19
N ALA A 79 -7.40 2.66 -32.36
CA ALA A 79 -8.19 3.80 -32.82
C ALA A 79 -9.69 3.46 -32.93
N GLY A 80 -10.02 2.28 -33.46
CA GLY A 80 -11.40 1.79 -33.51
C GLY A 80 -11.98 1.41 -32.15
N ALA A 81 -11.14 0.91 -31.23
CA ALA A 81 -11.53 0.60 -29.86
C ALA A 81 -11.85 1.88 -29.06
N ARG A 82 -11.09 2.97 -29.28
CA ARG A 82 -11.37 4.29 -28.69
C ARG A 82 -12.71 4.86 -29.15
N GLN A 83 -13.04 4.75 -30.43
CA GLN A 83 -14.32 5.24 -30.94
C GLN A 83 -15.49 4.43 -30.38
N LYS A 84 -15.35 3.11 -30.28
CA LYS A 84 -16.33 2.25 -29.61
C LYS A 84 -16.44 2.55 -28.11
N ALA A 85 -15.33 2.81 -27.44
CA ALA A 85 -15.31 3.21 -26.03
C ALA A 85 -16.05 4.54 -25.82
N LEU A 86 -15.81 5.55 -26.66
CA LEU A 86 -16.52 6.83 -26.60
C LEU A 86 -18.04 6.67 -26.79
N LEU A 87 -18.46 5.88 -27.78
CA LEU A 87 -19.88 5.58 -28.01
C LEU A 87 -20.50 4.77 -26.87
N SER A 88 -19.73 3.88 -26.23
CA SER A 88 -20.20 3.18 -25.03
C SER A 88 -20.26 4.09 -23.80
N PHE A 89 -19.34 5.06 -23.66
CA PHE A 89 -19.39 6.06 -22.59
C PHE A 89 -20.61 6.96 -22.71
N GLU A 90 -21.00 7.34 -23.92
CA GLU A 90 -22.23 8.10 -24.17
C GLU A 90 -23.48 7.28 -23.82
N ARG A 91 -23.53 6.01 -24.22
CA ARG A 91 -24.63 5.10 -23.87
C ARG A 91 -24.71 4.86 -22.36
N VAL A 92 -23.58 4.58 -21.70
CA VAL A 92 -23.50 4.36 -20.26
C VAL A 92 -23.83 5.64 -19.50
N GLY A 93 -23.30 6.79 -19.92
CA GLY A 93 -23.60 8.10 -19.34
C GLY A 93 -25.10 8.43 -19.42
N SER A 94 -25.74 8.15 -20.56
CA SER A 94 -27.19 8.34 -20.70
C SER A 94 -28.00 7.41 -19.79
N HIS A 95 -27.55 6.17 -19.58
CA HIS A 95 -28.18 5.25 -18.64
C HIS A 95 -28.03 5.73 -17.20
N PHE A 96 -26.86 6.21 -16.79
CA PHE A 96 -26.62 6.76 -15.45
C PHE A 96 -27.49 8.01 -15.15
N LEU A 97 -27.72 8.87 -16.14
CA LEU A 97 -28.60 10.03 -15.98
C LEU A 97 -30.06 9.61 -15.84
N ASN A 98 -30.47 8.55 -16.53
CA ASN A 98 -31.84 8.02 -16.48
C ASN A 98 -32.11 7.16 -15.23
N THR A 99 -31.08 6.54 -14.66
CA THR A 99 -31.16 5.76 -13.41
C THR A 99 -30.56 6.50 -12.22
N ALA A 100 -30.36 7.83 -12.33
CA ALA A 100 -29.88 8.62 -11.22
C ALA A 100 -30.91 8.56 -10.09
N PRO A 101 -30.55 8.13 -8.87
CA PRO A 101 -31.46 8.14 -7.74
C PRO A 101 -31.89 9.60 -7.45
N ALA A 102 -33.09 9.76 -6.86
CA ALA A 102 -33.57 11.06 -6.40
C ALA A 102 -32.50 11.75 -5.54
N PRO A 103 -32.44 13.10 -5.52
CA PRO A 103 -31.38 13.84 -4.86
C PRO A 103 -31.54 13.75 -3.33
N ASP A 104 -31.18 12.62 -2.76
CA ASP A 104 -30.93 12.49 -1.34
C ASP A 104 -29.60 13.18 -1.02
N GLU A 105 -29.59 13.86 0.13
CA GLU A 105 -28.54 14.77 0.62
C GLU A 105 -27.11 14.36 0.21
N LYS A 106 -26.37 15.36 -0.29
CA LYS A 106 -24.95 15.24 -0.63
C LYS A 106 -24.22 14.43 0.45
N PRO A 107 -23.64 13.26 0.12
CA PRO A 107 -22.88 12.52 1.12
C PRO A 107 -21.73 13.40 1.55
N GLU A 108 -21.78 13.81 2.82
CA GLU A 108 -20.77 14.64 3.45
C GLU A 108 -19.40 14.00 3.20
N PHE A 109 -18.46 14.79 2.68
CA PHE A 109 -17.13 14.32 2.34
C PHE A 109 -16.47 13.74 3.59
N VAL A 110 -16.41 12.40 3.69
CA VAL A 110 -15.88 11.72 4.88
C VAL A 110 -14.37 11.86 4.90
N LEU A 111 -13.90 12.86 5.64
CA LEU A 111 -12.48 13.09 5.87
C LEU A 111 -11.88 11.95 6.71
N PRO A 112 -10.64 11.49 6.41
CA PRO A 112 -9.89 10.61 7.28
C PRO A 112 -9.75 11.21 8.69
N GLY A 113 -10.20 10.50 9.72
CA GLY A 113 -10.23 10.90 11.12
C GLY A 113 -11.51 11.62 11.58
N SER A 114 -12.47 11.89 10.69
CA SER A 114 -13.71 12.60 11.04
C SER A 114 -14.60 11.81 12.00
N ALA A 115 -15.43 12.52 12.78
CA ALA A 115 -16.42 11.91 13.67
C ALA A 115 -17.37 10.99 12.90
N THR A 116 -17.74 11.33 11.67
CA THR A 116 -18.57 10.49 10.78
C THR A 116 -17.84 9.22 10.33
N GLN A 117 -16.52 9.30 10.03
CA GLN A 117 -15.72 8.09 9.76
C GLN A 117 -15.60 7.22 11.01
N LYS A 118 -15.34 7.83 12.17
CA LYS A 118 -15.23 7.13 13.45
C LYS A 118 -16.54 6.47 13.85
N LYS A 119 -17.67 7.15 13.76
CA LYS A 119 -19.01 6.57 14.02
C LYS A 119 -19.36 5.42 13.07
N LYS A 120 -18.92 5.51 11.81
CA LYS A 120 -19.09 4.42 10.82
C LYS A 120 -18.14 3.25 11.10
N ALA A 121 -16.93 3.50 11.58
CA ALA A 121 -15.95 2.48 12.00
C ALA A 121 -16.27 1.85 13.37
N GLU A 122 -16.95 2.59 14.25
CA GLU A 122 -17.42 2.15 15.57
C GLU A 122 -18.75 1.39 15.50
N GLY A 123 -19.47 1.50 14.38
CA GLY A 123 -20.77 0.88 14.12
C GLY A 123 -20.69 -0.52 13.51
N GLY A 124 -19.74 -1.34 13.97
CA GLY A 124 -19.63 -2.73 13.58
C GLY A 124 -20.83 -3.54 14.07
N SER A 125 -21.87 -3.66 13.25
CA SER A 125 -23.07 -4.45 13.58
C SER A 125 -22.81 -5.98 13.57
N GLY A 126 -21.54 -6.41 13.69
CA GLY A 126 -21.10 -7.77 13.45
C GLY A 126 -21.36 -8.23 12.00
N ILE A 127 -20.97 -9.46 11.71
CA ILE A 127 -21.40 -10.19 10.51
C ILE A 127 -22.77 -10.80 10.79
N THR A 128 -23.76 -10.51 9.94
CA THR A 128 -25.08 -11.15 10.01
C THR A 128 -25.15 -12.30 9.01
N VAL A 129 -25.07 -13.54 9.49
CA VAL A 129 -25.25 -14.74 8.64
C VAL A 129 -26.75 -15.01 8.48
N PRO A 130 -27.29 -15.09 7.25
CA PRO A 130 -28.71 -15.30 7.03
C PRO A 130 -29.16 -16.69 7.49
N ALA A 131 -30.41 -16.78 7.97
CA ALA A 131 -31.05 -18.06 8.26
C ALA A 131 -31.16 -18.88 6.96
N GLY A 132 -30.56 -20.08 6.94
CA GLY A 132 -30.48 -20.91 5.73
C GLY A 132 -29.21 -20.70 4.89
N PHE A 133 -28.15 -20.11 5.45
CA PHE A 133 -26.84 -20.06 4.80
C PHE A 133 -26.41 -21.49 4.35
N PRO A 134 -26.04 -21.69 3.07
CA PRO A 134 -25.73 -23.03 2.57
C PRO A 134 -24.55 -23.66 3.34
N VAL A 135 -24.77 -24.88 3.84
CA VAL A 135 -23.73 -25.65 4.52
C VAL A 135 -23.08 -26.58 3.50
N VAL A 136 -21.76 -26.46 3.37
CA VAL A 136 -20.94 -27.27 2.47
C VAL A 136 -19.99 -28.09 3.31
N ALA A 137 -19.91 -29.39 3.05
CA ALA A 137 -19.03 -30.30 3.78
C ALA A 137 -17.55 -29.93 3.57
N SER A 138 -16.72 -30.20 4.57
CA SER A 138 -15.27 -29.91 4.53
C SER A 138 -14.52 -30.69 3.45
N ASP A 139 -15.02 -31.88 3.11
CA ASP A 139 -14.48 -32.81 2.12
C ASP A 139 -15.22 -32.77 0.77
N ALA A 140 -16.08 -31.77 0.56
CA ALA A 140 -16.81 -31.65 -0.68
C ALA A 140 -15.84 -31.52 -1.87
N PRO A 141 -16.06 -32.29 -2.96
CA PRO A 141 -15.14 -32.29 -4.10
C PRO A 141 -15.09 -30.91 -4.75
N VAL A 142 -13.88 -30.43 -5.02
CA VAL A 142 -13.67 -29.16 -5.72
C VAL A 142 -13.41 -29.42 -7.20
N ASP A 143 -14.19 -28.77 -8.07
CA ASP A 143 -13.98 -28.83 -9.52
C ASP A 143 -12.62 -28.19 -9.89
N PRO A 144 -11.74 -28.89 -10.63
CA PRO A 144 -10.49 -28.34 -11.13
C PRO A 144 -10.64 -26.99 -11.87
N ALA A 145 -11.75 -26.78 -12.59
CA ALA A 145 -12.01 -25.51 -13.28
C ALA A 145 -12.25 -24.34 -12.31
N VAL A 146 -12.86 -24.62 -11.15
CA VAL A 146 -13.03 -23.63 -10.08
C VAL A 146 -11.67 -23.29 -9.46
N MET A 147 -10.80 -24.29 -9.25
CA MET A 147 -9.44 -24.06 -8.77
C MET A 147 -8.59 -23.24 -9.75
N GLU A 148 -8.68 -23.51 -11.06
CA GLU A 148 -7.97 -22.74 -12.09
C GLU A 148 -8.43 -21.28 -12.13
N ARG A 149 -9.76 -21.06 -12.11
CA ARG A 149 -10.34 -19.70 -12.03
C ARG A 149 -9.93 -18.99 -10.75
N GLY A 150 -9.96 -19.70 -9.63
CA GLY A 150 -9.58 -19.18 -8.32
C GLY A 150 -8.11 -18.75 -8.30
N LYS A 151 -7.22 -19.57 -8.84
CA LYS A 151 -5.80 -19.24 -9.02
C LYS A 151 -5.58 -18.00 -9.88
N ALA A 152 -6.29 -17.89 -11.01
CA ALA A 152 -6.19 -16.71 -11.87
C ALA A 152 -6.66 -15.44 -11.16
N THR A 153 -7.73 -15.54 -10.37
CA THR A 153 -8.28 -14.42 -9.57
C THR A 153 -7.36 -14.06 -8.41
N PHE A 154 -6.68 -15.04 -7.81
CA PHE A 154 -5.73 -14.86 -6.70
C PHE A 154 -4.55 -13.97 -7.08
N ALA A 155 -4.21 -13.82 -8.36
CA ALA A 155 -3.16 -12.90 -8.81
C ALA A 155 -3.39 -11.44 -8.36
N ILE A 156 -4.65 -11.05 -8.11
CA ILE A 156 -4.99 -9.74 -7.54
C ILE A 156 -4.65 -9.71 -6.04
N CYS A 157 -4.97 -10.79 -5.33
CA CYS A 157 -4.76 -10.95 -3.90
C CYS A 157 -3.26 -11.08 -3.55
N SER A 158 -2.48 -11.73 -4.41
CA SER A 158 -1.05 -11.97 -4.20
C SER A 158 -0.22 -10.69 -4.14
N ALA A 159 -0.74 -9.60 -4.69
CA ALA A 159 -0.10 -8.28 -4.59
C ALA A 159 0.06 -7.80 -3.14
N CYS A 160 -0.79 -8.28 -2.22
CA CYS A 160 -0.73 -7.97 -0.80
C CYS A 160 -0.48 -9.20 0.08
N HIS A 161 -0.92 -10.39 -0.33
CA HIS A 161 -0.80 -11.62 0.47
C HIS A 161 0.38 -12.51 0.08
N GLY A 162 1.22 -12.08 -0.87
CA GLY A 162 2.32 -12.90 -1.38
C GLY A 162 1.86 -13.93 -2.43
N LEU A 163 2.81 -14.49 -3.16
CA LEU A 163 2.52 -15.44 -4.25
C LEU A 163 2.07 -16.80 -3.73
N GLU A 164 2.56 -17.18 -2.56
CA GLU A 164 2.27 -18.42 -1.85
C GLU A 164 1.34 -18.18 -0.64
N GLY A 165 0.69 -17.01 -0.57
CA GLY A 165 -0.18 -16.66 0.56
C GLY A 165 0.59 -16.43 1.87
N GLU A 166 1.91 -16.25 1.81
CA GLU A 166 2.82 -16.11 2.95
C GLU A 166 2.72 -14.76 3.69
N GLY A 167 1.99 -13.80 3.12
CA GLY A 167 1.86 -12.44 3.64
C GLY A 167 3.11 -11.59 3.38
N MET A 168 3.02 -10.27 3.64
CA MET A 168 4.15 -9.36 3.46
C MET A 168 4.65 -8.84 4.81
N TYR A 169 5.09 -9.77 5.67
CA TYR A 169 5.62 -9.47 7.00
C TYR A 169 6.71 -8.38 6.98
N HIS A 170 7.63 -8.46 6.01
CA HIS A 170 8.76 -7.56 5.82
C HIS A 170 8.37 -6.13 5.37
N LEU A 171 7.14 -5.93 4.89
CA LEU A 171 6.62 -4.63 4.44
C LEU A 171 5.57 -4.12 5.43
N ASN A 172 6.03 -3.82 6.65
CA ASN A 172 5.22 -3.29 7.75
C ASN A 172 4.07 -4.21 8.20
N LYS A 173 4.23 -5.53 8.08
CA LYS A 173 3.14 -6.50 8.36
C LYS A 173 1.86 -6.17 7.59
N THR A 174 2.01 -5.59 6.40
CA THR A 174 0.90 -5.30 5.49
C THR A 174 0.53 -6.61 4.81
N GLY A 175 -0.75 -6.99 4.80
CA GLY A 175 -1.18 -8.26 4.21
C GLY A 175 -0.83 -9.46 5.11
N PRO A 176 -1.73 -9.87 6.02
CA PRO A 176 -1.52 -11.06 6.83
C PRO A 176 -1.40 -12.33 5.97
N PRO A 177 -0.71 -13.38 6.44
CA PRO A 177 -0.63 -14.65 5.73
C PRO A 177 -2.03 -15.27 5.58
N LEU A 178 -2.28 -15.82 4.41
CA LEU A 178 -3.42 -16.68 4.13
C LEU A 178 -3.05 -18.16 4.29
N ALA A 179 -1.77 -18.48 4.14
CA ALA A 179 -1.21 -19.81 4.36
C ALA A 179 -1.36 -20.22 5.83
N GLY A 180 -2.04 -21.33 6.08
CA GLY A 180 -2.27 -21.87 7.41
C GLY A 180 -3.09 -20.98 8.34
N SER A 181 -3.79 -19.96 7.84
CA SER A 181 -4.54 -19.04 8.70
C SER A 181 -5.82 -19.67 9.25
N GLU A 182 -6.02 -19.52 10.55
CA GLU A 182 -7.25 -19.86 11.27
C GLU A 182 -8.47 -19.12 10.73
N TRP A 183 -8.29 -17.89 10.23
CA TRP A 183 -9.36 -17.10 9.62
C TRP A 183 -9.77 -17.62 8.25
N VAL A 184 -8.82 -18.22 7.53
CA VAL A 184 -9.09 -18.84 6.22
C VAL A 184 -9.85 -20.14 6.38
N THR A 185 -9.48 -21.00 7.33
CA THR A 185 -10.12 -22.31 7.55
C THR A 185 -11.38 -22.23 8.41
N GLY A 186 -11.57 -21.13 9.15
CA GLY A 186 -12.76 -20.84 9.95
C GLY A 186 -14.05 -20.57 9.15
N PRO A 187 -15.01 -19.84 9.76
CA PRO A 187 -16.31 -19.57 9.15
C PRO A 187 -16.21 -18.90 7.77
N VAL A 188 -16.78 -19.52 6.74
CA VAL A 188 -16.80 -19.00 5.36
C VAL A 188 -17.39 -17.59 5.27
N ALA A 189 -18.37 -17.27 6.11
CA ALA A 189 -19.00 -15.97 6.18
C ALA A 189 -18.00 -14.83 6.45
N ASN A 190 -16.92 -15.08 7.20
CA ASN A 190 -15.87 -14.08 7.44
C ASN A 190 -15.19 -13.67 6.14
N LEU A 191 -14.73 -14.64 5.35
CA LEU A 191 -14.01 -14.37 4.10
C LEU A 191 -14.89 -13.62 3.10
N ILE A 192 -16.17 -13.99 3.00
CA ILE A 192 -17.12 -13.30 2.12
C ILE A 192 -17.39 -11.87 2.62
N ALA A 193 -17.61 -11.69 3.92
CA ALA A 193 -17.86 -10.37 4.50
C ALA A 193 -16.63 -9.45 4.36
N ILE A 194 -15.43 -9.98 4.56
CA ILE A 194 -14.16 -9.25 4.33
C ILE A 194 -14.04 -8.84 2.86
N GLN A 195 -14.38 -9.72 1.92
CA GLN A 195 -14.36 -9.39 0.49
C GLN A 195 -15.37 -8.27 0.13
N PHE A 196 -16.53 -8.22 0.79
CA PHE A 196 -17.58 -7.23 0.52
C PHE A 196 -17.41 -5.89 1.25
N ARG A 197 -16.88 -5.91 2.47
CA ARG A 197 -16.80 -4.72 3.34
C ARG A 197 -15.38 -4.20 3.51
N GLY A 198 -14.38 -5.05 3.26
CA GLY A 198 -13.01 -4.79 3.65
C GLY A 198 -12.75 -5.06 5.13
N LEU A 199 -11.48 -4.99 5.54
CA LEU A 199 -11.05 -5.22 6.91
C LEU A 199 -10.01 -4.17 7.33
N SER A 200 -10.13 -3.67 8.55
CA SER A 200 -9.22 -2.67 9.12
C SER A 200 -8.92 -2.94 10.59
N GLY A 201 -7.73 -2.50 11.02
CA GLY A 201 -7.28 -2.64 12.40
C GLY A 201 -6.41 -3.87 12.64
N PRO A 202 -5.91 -4.02 13.88
CA PRO A 202 -4.97 -5.07 14.23
C PRO A 202 -5.66 -6.42 14.33
N ILE A 203 -5.14 -7.41 13.60
CA ILE A 203 -5.62 -8.80 13.59
C ILE A 203 -4.50 -9.74 14.03
N GLU A 204 -4.84 -10.76 14.80
CA GLU A 204 -3.91 -11.84 15.15
C GLU A 204 -4.09 -12.98 14.15
N VAL A 205 -3.00 -13.45 13.55
CA VAL A 205 -2.99 -14.58 12.61
C VAL A 205 -1.82 -15.48 12.98
N ASN A 206 -2.11 -16.75 13.26
CA ASN A 206 -1.09 -17.73 13.69
C ASN A 206 -0.27 -17.29 14.91
N GLY A 207 -0.90 -16.62 15.88
CA GLY A 207 -0.25 -16.14 17.10
C GLY A 207 0.59 -14.87 16.92
N GLU A 208 0.64 -14.30 15.70
CA GLU A 208 1.32 -13.04 15.44
C GLU A 208 0.32 -11.91 15.18
N THR A 209 0.57 -10.75 15.80
CA THR A 209 -0.23 -9.56 15.52
C THR A 209 0.23 -8.86 14.24
N TYR A 210 -0.71 -8.67 13.33
CA TYR A 210 -0.62 -7.88 12.11
C TYR A 210 -1.37 -6.57 12.30
N ASN A 211 -0.72 -5.45 11.97
CA ASN A 211 -1.34 -4.13 12.01
C ASN A 211 -1.20 -3.47 10.63
N PRO A 212 -2.12 -3.77 9.68
CA PRO A 212 -2.02 -3.28 8.32
C PRO A 212 -1.95 -1.76 8.26
N VAL A 213 -0.98 -1.22 7.53
CA VAL A 213 -0.79 0.24 7.36
C VAL A 213 -1.96 0.88 6.62
N ALA A 214 -2.62 0.11 5.77
CA ALA A 214 -3.83 0.48 5.06
C ALA A 214 -4.90 -0.60 5.25
N PRO A 215 -6.19 -0.22 5.29
CA PRO A 215 -7.27 -1.19 5.30
C PRO A 215 -7.30 -2.00 4.01
N MET A 216 -7.75 -3.25 4.10
CA MET A 216 -8.14 -4.02 2.92
C MET A 216 -9.44 -3.44 2.39
N ALA A 217 -9.42 -2.88 1.18
CA ALA A 217 -10.63 -2.41 0.51
C ALA A 217 -11.37 -3.59 -0.15
N PRO A 218 -12.71 -3.53 -0.28
CA PRO A 218 -13.45 -4.51 -1.06
C PRO A 218 -13.05 -4.45 -2.53
N LEU A 219 -12.97 -5.61 -3.18
CA LEU A 219 -12.66 -5.71 -4.60
C LEU A 219 -13.95 -5.90 -5.42
N PRO A 220 -14.06 -5.27 -6.60
CA PRO A 220 -15.23 -5.37 -7.47
C PRO A 220 -15.21 -6.68 -8.28
N LEU A 221 -15.42 -7.81 -7.59
CA LEU A 221 -15.48 -9.14 -8.19
C LEU A 221 -16.93 -9.64 -8.26
N ASP A 222 -17.25 -10.44 -9.27
CA ASP A 222 -18.52 -11.17 -9.35
C ASP A 222 -18.54 -12.37 -8.39
N ASN A 223 -19.73 -12.94 -8.16
CA ASN A 223 -19.91 -14.03 -7.20
C ASN A 223 -19.09 -15.27 -7.52
N ASP A 224 -18.95 -15.61 -8.81
CA ASP A 224 -18.23 -16.82 -9.20
C ASP A 224 -16.74 -16.64 -8.99
N SER A 225 -16.20 -15.46 -9.32
CA SER A 225 -14.81 -15.12 -9.03
C SER A 225 -14.52 -15.09 -7.53
N ILE A 226 -15.44 -14.56 -6.71
CA ILE A 226 -15.30 -14.57 -5.25
C ILE A 226 -15.33 -16.01 -4.73
N ALA A 227 -16.32 -16.82 -5.11
CA ALA A 227 -16.43 -18.21 -4.71
C ALA A 227 -15.19 -19.01 -5.11
N ALA A 228 -14.71 -18.83 -6.34
CA ALA A 228 -13.52 -19.52 -6.85
C ALA A 228 -12.24 -19.10 -6.12
N VAL A 229 -11.99 -17.80 -5.89
CA VAL A 229 -10.76 -17.37 -5.21
C VAL A 229 -10.75 -17.78 -3.75
N LEU A 230 -11.89 -17.69 -3.05
CA LEU A 230 -11.98 -18.13 -1.66
C LEU A 230 -11.84 -19.64 -1.54
N THR A 231 -12.39 -20.41 -2.49
CA THR A 231 -12.18 -21.86 -2.58
C THR A 231 -10.71 -22.19 -2.80
N TYR A 232 -10.04 -21.50 -3.73
CA TYR A 232 -8.61 -21.69 -4.00
C TYR A 232 -7.77 -21.41 -2.76
N ILE A 233 -7.99 -20.29 -2.07
CA ILE A 233 -7.26 -19.92 -0.84
C ILE A 233 -7.47 -20.97 0.27
N ARG A 234 -8.69 -21.51 0.42
CA ARG A 234 -9.03 -22.52 1.44
C ARG A 234 -8.48 -23.91 1.16
N ASN A 235 -8.07 -24.19 -0.07
CA ASN A 235 -7.55 -25.49 -0.52
C ASN A 235 -6.12 -25.40 -1.08
N SER A 236 -5.43 -24.29 -0.81
CA SER A 236 -4.04 -24.05 -1.23
C SER A 236 -3.19 -23.64 -0.03
N PHE A 237 -1.87 -23.55 -0.22
CA PHE A 237 -0.95 -23.04 0.80
C PHE A 237 -0.95 -23.84 2.12
N GLY A 238 -1.27 -25.13 2.03
CA GLY A 238 -1.41 -26.02 3.19
C GLY A 238 -2.76 -25.91 3.92
N ASN A 239 -3.69 -25.11 3.41
CA ASN A 239 -5.07 -25.06 3.91
C ASN A 239 -5.89 -26.23 3.34
N GLU A 240 -6.75 -26.78 4.19
CA GLU A 240 -7.75 -27.80 3.82
C GLU A 240 -9.06 -27.46 4.52
N ALA A 241 -10.04 -26.98 3.74
CA ALA A 241 -11.35 -26.61 4.26
C ALA A 241 -12.41 -26.62 3.15
N SER A 242 -13.69 -26.61 3.54
CA SER A 242 -14.82 -26.66 2.62
C SER A 242 -14.72 -25.61 1.49
N PRO A 243 -15.07 -25.96 0.24
CA PRO A 243 -15.14 -24.97 -0.83
C PRO A 243 -16.23 -23.94 -0.55
N VAL A 244 -16.06 -22.76 -1.17
CA VAL A 244 -17.04 -21.68 -1.14
C VAL A 244 -17.85 -21.69 -2.42
N THR A 245 -19.18 -21.71 -2.31
CA THR A 245 -20.06 -21.75 -3.49
C THR A 245 -20.61 -20.36 -3.84
N PRO A 246 -20.98 -20.11 -5.11
CA PRO A 246 -21.63 -18.86 -5.51
C PRO A 246 -22.91 -18.56 -4.72
N GLU A 247 -23.66 -19.60 -4.29
CA GLU A 247 -24.87 -19.44 -3.48
C GLU A 247 -24.56 -18.92 -2.07
N GLN A 248 -23.45 -19.35 -1.47
CA GLN A 248 -22.98 -18.78 -0.19
C GLN A 248 -22.61 -17.31 -0.35
N VAL A 249 -21.95 -16.94 -1.45
CA VAL A 249 -21.60 -15.55 -1.75
C VAL A 249 -22.86 -14.71 -1.96
N GLU A 250 -23.83 -15.24 -2.70
CA GLU A 250 -25.10 -14.57 -2.96
C GLU A 250 -25.92 -14.37 -1.67
N ALA A 251 -25.96 -15.39 -0.80
CA ALA A 251 -26.63 -15.27 0.50
C ALA A 251 -26.08 -14.12 1.36
N MET A 252 -24.79 -13.79 1.20
CA MET A 252 -24.12 -12.72 1.94
C MET A 252 -24.18 -11.35 1.26
N ARG A 253 -24.91 -11.19 0.14
CA ARG A 253 -25.04 -9.89 -0.56
C ARG A 253 -25.56 -8.75 0.32
N GLY A 254 -26.30 -9.07 1.38
CA GLY A 254 -26.73 -8.10 2.38
C GLY A 254 -25.57 -7.37 3.08
N GLU A 255 -24.34 -7.88 3.03
CA GLU A 255 -23.15 -7.20 3.55
C GLU A 255 -22.60 -6.10 2.63
N LEU A 256 -23.00 -6.06 1.36
CA LEU A 256 -22.51 -5.03 0.42
C LEU A 256 -22.92 -3.63 0.88
N GLY A 257 -21.96 -2.70 0.84
CA GLY A 257 -22.19 -1.28 1.20
C GLY A 257 -22.28 -1.01 2.70
N LYS A 258 -22.26 -2.05 3.56
CA LYS A 258 -22.12 -1.88 5.01
C LYS A 258 -20.75 -1.28 5.38
N PRO A 259 -20.60 -0.70 6.58
CA PRO A 259 -19.32 -0.18 7.06
C PRO A 259 -18.20 -1.22 7.04
N MET A 260 -16.96 -0.78 6.89
CA MET A 260 -15.78 -1.65 6.94
C MET A 260 -15.71 -2.44 8.24
N LEU A 261 -15.20 -3.68 8.18
CA LEU A 261 -15.07 -4.55 9.34
C LEU A 261 -13.83 -4.22 10.18
N SER A 262 -13.92 -4.54 11.46
CA SER A 262 -12.80 -4.75 12.37
C SER A 262 -12.69 -6.23 12.76
N PRO A 263 -11.54 -6.72 13.25
CA PRO A 263 -11.42 -8.09 13.74
C PRO A 263 -12.42 -8.47 14.84
N ALA A 264 -12.92 -7.49 15.61
CA ALA A 264 -13.95 -7.72 16.62
C ALA A 264 -15.34 -8.03 16.03
N ASP A 265 -15.58 -7.68 14.76
CA ASP A 265 -16.83 -7.95 14.05
C ASP A 265 -16.87 -9.36 13.43
N LEU A 266 -15.71 -10.01 13.33
CA LEU A 266 -15.57 -11.32 12.71
C LEU A 266 -16.10 -12.40 13.65
N LEU A 267 -16.64 -13.46 13.06
CA LEU A 267 -16.97 -14.67 13.81
C LEU A 267 -15.66 -15.34 14.23
N PRO A 268 -15.45 -15.68 15.52
CA PRO A 268 -14.21 -16.29 15.94
C PRO A 268 -14.01 -17.63 15.20
N PRO A 269 -12.80 -17.92 14.69
CA PRO A 269 -12.51 -19.24 14.16
C PRO A 269 -12.67 -20.22 15.31
N THR A 270 -13.53 -21.22 15.15
CA THR A 270 -13.65 -22.29 16.13
C THR A 270 -12.27 -22.93 16.26
N ALA A 271 -11.65 -22.81 17.44
CA ALA A 271 -10.35 -23.42 17.71
C ALA A 271 -10.40 -24.85 17.21
N ALA A 272 -9.50 -25.19 16.27
CA ALA A 272 -9.28 -26.56 15.87
C ALA A 272 -9.11 -27.36 17.17
N ALA A 273 -9.98 -28.33 17.40
CA ALA A 273 -9.86 -29.24 18.52
C ALA A 273 -8.43 -29.77 18.51
N GLY A 274 -7.65 -29.38 19.52
CA GLY A 274 -6.25 -29.76 19.64
C GLY A 274 -6.13 -31.27 19.53
N SER A 275 -5.35 -31.72 18.55
CA SER A 275 -4.72 -33.02 18.62
C SER A 275 -3.78 -33.04 19.83
N ASN A 276 -3.96 -34.06 20.68
CA ASN A 276 -3.13 -34.40 21.82
C ASN A 276 -1.62 -34.38 21.54
#